data_AF-A0AAI9X5S8-F1
#
_entry.id   AF-A0AAI9X5S8-F1
#
_cell.length_a   1.000
_cell.length_b   1.000
_cell.length_c   1.000
_cell.angle_alpha   90.00
_cell.angle_beta   90.00
_cell.angle_gamma   90.00
#
_symmetry.space_group_name_H-M   'P 1'
#
loop_
_entity.id
_entity.type
_entity.pdbx_description
1 polymer ?
#
loop_
_entity_poly.entity_id
_entity_poly.type
_entity_poly.pdbx_seq_one_letter_code
_entity_poly.pdbx_strand_id
1 'polypeptide(L)'
;MRIYYQIPITGTEDVNLATLAQKFQPPEACEESFWSLDRLVREDIRAKFRVAFEEMLHCGVKPQMSRISNIICDQSIGNVRISGFRRGWPIRDKLQWSDTRYVAYALANRPDKRDWRSHPEEWEL
;
A
#
# COMPACT_ATOMS: atom_id res chain seq x y z
N MET A 1 -56.25 8.93 -22.78
CA MET A 1 -55.72 9.31 -21.45
C MET A 1 -55.13 8.04 -20.82
N ARG A 2 -53.81 7.86 -20.83
CA ARG A 2 -53.12 6.67 -20.29
C ARG A 2 -52.63 7.01 -18.88
N ILE A 3 -53.12 6.28 -17.88
CA ILE A 3 -52.70 6.42 -16.49
C ILE A 3 -51.51 5.47 -16.29
N TYR A 4 -50.36 6.02 -15.93
CA TYR A 4 -49.20 5.22 -15.53
C TYR A 4 -49.27 5.03 -14.02
N TYR A 5 -49.23 3.77 -13.58
CA TYR A 5 -49.08 3.45 -12.16
C TYR A 5 -47.62 3.69 -11.75
N GLN A 6 -47.40 4.56 -10.76
CA GLN A 6 -46.10 4.68 -10.11
C GLN A 6 -45.90 3.49 -9.17
N ILE A 7 -44.79 2.77 -9.38
CA ILE A 7 -44.32 1.71 -8.50
C ILE A 7 -43.73 2.39 -7.25
N PRO A 8 -44.17 2.08 -6.02
CA PRO A 8 -43.51 2.58 -4.83
C PRO A 8 -42.14 1.88 -4.69
N ILE A 9 -41.07 2.65 -4.80
CA ILE A 9 -39.71 2.20 -4.45
C ILE A 9 -39.57 2.28 -2.93
N THR A 10 -40.12 1.30 -2.24
CA THR A 10 -39.88 1.09 -0.81
C THR A 10 -38.60 0.27 -0.67
N GLY A 11 -37.56 0.85 -0.07
CA GLY A 11 -36.38 0.08 0.37
C GLY A 11 -35.01 0.54 -0.15
N THR A 12 -34.78 1.83 -0.34
CA THR A 12 -33.42 2.39 -0.26
C THR A 12 -33.37 3.25 0.98
N GLU A 13 -32.86 2.68 2.08
CA GLU A 13 -32.19 3.48 3.09
C GLU A 13 -31.20 4.36 2.32
N ASP A 14 -31.44 5.66 2.34
CA ASP A 14 -30.59 6.66 1.72
C ASP A 14 -29.30 6.67 2.55
N VAL A 15 -28.41 5.73 2.25
CA VAL A 15 -27.04 5.74 2.76
C VAL A 15 -26.43 6.99 2.13
N ASN A 16 -26.53 8.07 2.88
CA ASN A 16 -26.15 9.40 2.46
C ASN A 16 -24.71 9.35 1.92
N LEU A 17 -24.57 9.57 0.62
CA LEU A 17 -23.28 9.56 -0.08
C LEU A 17 -22.30 10.56 0.53
N ALA A 18 -22.79 11.65 1.13
CA ALA A 18 -21.97 12.59 1.89
C ALA A 18 -21.52 12.03 3.25
N THR A 19 -22.28 11.13 3.87
CA THR A 19 -21.85 10.38 5.07
C THR A 19 -20.80 9.33 4.74
N LEU A 20 -20.88 8.69 3.55
CA LEU A 20 -19.80 7.83 3.05
C LEU A 20 -18.55 8.65 2.73
N ALA A 21 -18.70 9.80 2.07
CA ALA A 21 -17.59 10.69 1.72
C ALA A 21 -16.93 11.35 2.95
N GLN A 22 -17.70 11.67 4.01
CA GLN A 22 -17.15 12.18 5.28
C GLN A 22 -16.38 11.13 6.08
N LYS A 23 -16.69 9.83 5.88
CA LYS A 23 -15.91 8.72 6.46
C LYS A 23 -14.74 8.29 5.58
N PHE A 24 -14.69 8.74 4.34
CA PHE A 24 -13.62 8.40 3.41
C PHE A 24 -12.46 9.37 3.59
N GLN A 25 -11.58 9.09 4.57
CA GLN A 25 -10.26 9.71 4.56
C GLN A 25 -9.57 9.27 3.26
N PRO A 26 -9.01 10.20 2.46
CA PRO A 26 -8.21 9.81 1.31
C PRO A 26 -7.08 8.91 1.82
N PRO A 27 -6.78 7.80 1.11
CA PRO A 27 -5.71 6.91 1.50
C PRO A 27 -4.42 7.71 1.67
N GLU A 28 -3.90 7.79 2.90
CA GLU A 28 -2.71 8.57 3.19
C GLU A 28 -1.46 7.85 2.64
N ALA A 29 -0.51 8.64 2.18
CA ALA A 29 0.82 8.12 1.89
C ALA A 29 1.44 7.67 3.21
N CYS A 30 2.03 6.47 3.24
CA CYS A 30 2.63 5.94 4.47
C CYS A 30 3.83 6.78 4.97
N GLU A 31 4.33 7.70 4.14
CA GLU A 31 5.53 8.51 4.39
C GLU A 31 5.49 9.33 5.68
N GLU A 32 4.39 10.04 5.94
CA GLU A 32 4.35 11.02 7.03
C GLU A 32 4.19 10.39 8.42
N SER A 33 3.67 9.15 8.49
CA SER A 33 3.25 8.55 9.76
C SER A 33 3.86 7.18 10.06
N PHE A 34 4.49 6.48 9.10
CA PHE A 34 4.92 5.10 9.29
C PHE A 34 5.73 4.87 10.57
N TRP A 35 6.76 5.69 10.83
CA TRP A 35 7.64 5.53 12.01
C TRP A 35 7.02 5.97 13.34
N SER A 36 5.92 6.73 13.30
CA SER A 36 5.12 7.04 14.49
C SER A 36 4.13 5.94 14.89
N LEU A 37 3.94 4.93 14.03
CA LEU A 37 3.04 3.81 14.32
C LEU A 37 3.67 2.81 15.31
N ASP A 38 2.79 2.13 16.04
CA ASP A 38 3.17 1.01 16.90
C ASP A 38 3.92 -0.06 16.10
N ARG A 39 4.90 -0.69 16.75
CA ARG A 39 5.74 -1.72 16.13
C ARG A 39 4.93 -2.83 15.45
N LEU A 40 3.87 -3.31 16.10
CA LEU A 40 3.01 -4.36 15.55
C LEU A 40 2.30 -3.91 14.25
N VAL A 41 1.91 -2.63 14.18
CA VAL A 41 1.29 -2.06 12.97
C VAL A 41 2.34 -1.91 11.86
N ARG A 42 3.57 -1.48 12.19
CA ARG A 42 4.67 -1.41 11.23
C ARG A 42 5.03 -2.80 10.66
N GLU A 43 5.02 -3.84 11.50
CA GLU A 43 5.22 -5.23 11.08
C GLU A 43 4.09 -5.74 10.17
N ASP A 44 2.82 -5.41 10.48
CA ASP A 44 1.67 -5.73 9.62
C ASP A 44 1.74 -5.03 8.25
N ILE A 45 2.11 -3.75 8.23
CA ILE A 45 2.35 -2.99 6.99
C ILE A 45 3.45 -3.65 6.15
N ARG A 46 4.55 -4.09 6.77
CA ARG A 46 5.62 -4.81 6.06
C ARG A 46 5.12 -6.11 5.43
N ALA A 47 4.36 -6.89 6.18
CA ALA A 47 3.81 -8.15 5.69
C ALA A 47 2.90 -7.91 4.46
N LYS A 48 1.99 -6.93 4.55
CA LYS A 48 1.08 -6.57 3.45
C LYS A 48 1.81 -5.95 2.26
N PHE A 49 2.81 -5.11 2.52
CA PHE A 49 3.69 -4.57 1.49
C PHE A 49 4.39 -5.69 0.71
N ARG A 50 4.92 -6.70 1.40
CA ARG A 50 5.58 -7.85 0.75
C ARG A 50 4.63 -8.57 -0.19
N VAL A 51 3.41 -8.87 0.27
CA VAL A 51 2.38 -9.53 -0.57
C VAL A 51 2.07 -8.68 -1.80
N ALA A 52 1.74 -7.39 -1.62
CA ALA A 52 1.44 -6.48 -2.72
C ALA A 52 2.63 -6.33 -3.70
N PHE A 53 3.85 -6.36 -3.20
CA PHE A 53 5.05 -6.28 -4.02
C PHE A 53 5.26 -7.55 -4.85
N GLU A 54 5.12 -8.73 -4.23
CA GLU A 54 5.20 -10.02 -4.91
C GLU A 54 4.10 -10.15 -5.99
N GLU A 55 2.86 -9.72 -5.72
CA GLU A 55 1.78 -9.64 -6.71
C GLU A 55 2.16 -8.74 -7.89
N MET A 56 2.69 -7.55 -7.63
CA MET A 56 3.17 -6.65 -8.69
C MET A 56 4.28 -7.29 -9.53
N LEU A 57 5.16 -8.12 -8.95
CA LEU A 57 6.17 -8.84 -9.74
C LEU A 57 5.56 -9.84 -10.74
N HIS A 58 4.37 -10.39 -10.46
CA HIS A 58 3.66 -11.26 -11.41
C HIS A 58 3.22 -10.52 -12.67
N CYS A 59 3.06 -9.19 -12.60
CA CYS A 59 2.78 -8.36 -13.77
C CYS A 59 4.00 -8.20 -14.71
N GLY A 60 5.17 -8.77 -14.37
CA GLY A 60 6.35 -8.75 -15.22
C GLY A 60 7.06 -7.40 -15.30
N VAL A 61 6.75 -6.46 -14.39
CA VAL A 61 7.35 -5.12 -14.36
C VAL A 61 8.12 -4.90 -13.06
N LYS A 62 9.39 -4.50 -13.21
CA LYS A 62 10.22 -4.04 -12.10
C LYS A 62 10.05 -2.53 -11.95
N PRO A 63 9.50 -2.03 -10.85
CA PRO A 63 9.39 -0.59 -10.63
C PRO A 63 10.77 0.05 -10.47
N GLN A 64 10.90 1.27 -10.97
CA GLN A 64 12.05 2.14 -10.75
C GLN A 64 11.66 3.26 -9.78
N MET A 65 12.64 3.78 -9.02
CA MET A 65 12.45 4.85 -8.03
C MET A 65 11.53 4.44 -6.87
N SER A 66 11.92 3.39 -6.13
CA SER A 66 11.28 3.01 -4.87
C SER A 66 11.35 4.15 -3.86
N ARG A 67 10.19 4.59 -3.36
CA ARG A 67 10.04 5.59 -2.29
C ARG A 67 8.89 5.18 -1.39
N ILE A 68 8.91 5.62 -0.16
CA ILE A 68 7.81 5.38 0.79
C ILE A 68 6.49 6.04 0.34
N SER A 69 6.53 7.16 -0.38
CA SER A 69 5.37 7.79 -1.02
C SER A 69 4.69 6.93 -2.10
N ASN A 70 5.35 5.88 -2.57
CA ASN A 70 4.73 4.89 -3.45
C ASN A 70 3.87 3.88 -2.69
N ILE A 71 3.87 3.94 -1.35
CA ILE A 71 3.08 3.08 -0.48
C ILE A 71 1.90 3.89 0.04
N ILE A 72 0.71 3.37 -0.25
CA ILE A 72 -0.56 3.91 0.21
C ILE A 72 -1.05 3.00 1.33
N CYS A 73 -1.22 3.57 2.51
CA CYS A 73 -1.67 2.87 3.70
C CYS A 73 -3.13 3.26 3.97
N ASP A 74 -4.06 2.34 3.68
CA ASP A 74 -5.48 2.54 3.98
C ASP A 74 -5.76 2.10 5.42
N GLN A 75 -5.85 3.07 6.33
CA GLN A 75 -6.10 2.83 7.75
C GLN A 75 -7.50 2.23 8.01
N SER A 76 -8.46 2.43 7.10
CA SER A 76 -9.85 1.99 7.28
C SER A 76 -10.08 0.52 6.92
N ILE A 77 -9.32 0.02 5.94
CA ILE A 77 -9.40 -1.38 5.45
C ILE A 77 -8.17 -2.19 5.90
N GLY A 78 -7.16 -1.52 6.45
CA GLY A 78 -5.88 -2.11 6.83
C GLY A 78 -5.13 -2.65 5.60
N ASN A 79 -5.34 -2.10 4.41
CA ASN A 79 -4.70 -2.60 3.19
C ASN A 79 -3.53 -1.70 2.78
N VAL A 80 -2.46 -2.34 2.29
CA VAL A 80 -1.30 -1.66 1.74
C VAL A 80 -1.34 -1.79 0.23
N ARG A 81 -1.24 -0.67 -0.47
CA ARG A 81 -1.17 -0.63 -1.94
C ARG A 81 0.11 0.03 -2.38
N ILE A 82 0.61 -0.40 -3.54
CA ILE A 82 1.81 0.16 -4.14
C ILE A 82 1.41 0.84 -5.45
N SER A 83 1.75 2.13 -5.59
CA SER A 83 1.34 2.96 -6.73
C SER A 83 2.36 4.06 -7.03
N GLY A 84 2.11 4.88 -8.05
CA GLY A 84 2.88 6.10 -8.32
C GLY A 84 4.26 5.88 -8.95
N PHE A 85 4.49 4.71 -9.57
CA PHE A 85 5.74 4.45 -10.27
C PHE A 85 5.85 5.30 -11.54
N ARG A 86 6.92 6.10 -11.64
CA ARG A 86 7.16 6.94 -12.82
C ARG A 86 7.79 6.19 -13.99
N ARG A 87 8.42 5.04 -13.72
CA ARG A 87 9.12 4.19 -14.71
C ARG A 87 9.10 2.73 -14.25
N GLY A 88 9.12 1.82 -15.21
CA GLY A 88 9.24 0.38 -14.98
C GLY A 88 10.07 -0.28 -16.08
N TRP A 89 10.72 -1.39 -15.75
CA TRP A 89 11.46 -2.22 -16.70
C TRP A 89 10.82 -3.59 -16.80
N PRO A 90 10.74 -4.19 -18.01
CA PRO A 90 10.33 -5.58 -18.12
C PRO A 90 11.29 -6.46 -17.31
N ILE A 91 10.71 -7.37 -16.53
CA ILE A 91 11.44 -8.38 -15.78
C ILE A 91 11.95 -9.42 -16.79
N ARG A 92 13.25 -9.36 -17.11
CA ARG A 92 13.90 -10.27 -18.07
C ARG A 92 14.32 -11.60 -17.45
N ASP A 93 14.54 -11.60 -16.14
CA ASP A 93 14.93 -12.77 -15.33
C ASP A 93 13.95 -12.94 -14.17
N LYS A 94 13.86 -14.12 -13.55
CA LYS A 94 13.02 -14.31 -12.34
C LYS A 94 13.51 -13.38 -11.21
N LEU A 95 12.81 -12.27 -10.99
CA LEU A 95 13.11 -11.37 -9.87
C LEU A 95 12.53 -11.99 -8.60
N GLN A 96 13.42 -12.41 -7.68
CA GLN A 96 13.01 -12.91 -6.37
C GLN A 96 12.84 -11.77 -5.37
N TRP A 97 12.01 -12.01 -4.35
CA TRP A 97 11.90 -11.15 -3.19
C TRP A 97 13.25 -10.99 -2.47
N SER A 98 13.48 -9.82 -1.87
CA SER A 98 14.62 -9.55 -0.99
C SER A 98 14.22 -8.52 0.04
N ASP A 99 14.54 -8.75 1.31
CA ASP A 99 14.20 -7.84 2.42
C ASP A 99 14.86 -6.46 2.27
N THR A 100 15.91 -6.33 1.44
CA THR A 100 16.47 -5.01 1.06
C THR A 100 15.43 -4.07 0.45
N ARG A 101 14.28 -4.59 0.00
CA ARG A 101 13.12 -3.80 -0.42
C ARG A 101 12.48 -3.01 0.72
N TYR A 102 12.47 -3.50 1.95
CA TYR A 102 12.01 -2.70 3.09
C TYR A 102 12.83 -1.43 3.23
N VAL A 103 14.17 -1.55 3.17
CA VAL A 103 15.07 -0.40 3.20
C VAL A 103 14.87 0.50 1.97
N ALA A 104 14.68 -0.07 0.78
CA ALA A 104 14.47 0.70 -0.45
C ALA A 104 13.17 1.53 -0.45
N TYR A 105 12.19 1.13 0.35
CA TYR A 105 10.93 1.85 0.54
C TYR A 105 10.86 2.54 1.91
N ALA A 106 11.99 2.70 2.62
CA ALA A 106 12.08 3.31 3.95
C ALA A 106 11.15 2.68 5.02
N LEU A 107 10.81 1.40 4.85
CA LEU A 107 10.08 0.58 5.82
C LEU A 107 11.02 -0.09 6.84
N ALA A 108 12.33 0.08 6.70
CA ALA A 108 13.35 -0.36 7.64
C ALA A 108 14.55 0.59 7.57
N ASN A 109 15.20 0.89 8.71
CA ASN A 109 16.45 1.63 8.72
C ASN A 109 17.63 0.66 8.68
N ARG A 110 18.56 0.90 7.75
CA ARG A 110 19.82 0.16 7.70
C ARG A 110 20.85 0.80 8.63
N PRO A 111 21.78 0.03 9.20
CA PRO A 111 22.95 0.60 9.85
C PRO A 111 23.83 1.35 8.83
N ASP A 112 24.58 2.35 9.29
CA ASP A 112 25.54 3.10 8.47
C ASP A 112 26.84 2.30 8.27
N LYS A 113 26.71 1.17 7.58
CA LYS A 113 27.80 0.24 7.24
C LYS A 113 27.70 -0.12 5.76
N ARG A 114 28.82 -0.44 5.12
CA ARG A 114 28.84 -0.75 3.67
C ARG A 114 28.22 -2.11 3.33
N ASP A 115 28.35 -3.06 4.24
CA ASP A 115 27.91 -4.45 4.18
C ASP A 115 26.57 -4.70 4.86
N TRP A 116 25.81 -3.65 5.19
CA TRP A 116 24.50 -3.72 5.86
C TRP A 116 23.53 -4.74 5.25
N ARG A 117 23.64 -5.02 3.94
CA ARG A 117 22.79 -6.00 3.23
C ARG A 117 22.98 -7.42 3.73
N SER A 118 24.15 -7.74 4.27
CA SER A 118 24.51 -9.04 4.82
C SER A 118 24.08 -9.21 6.28
N HIS A 119 23.61 -8.14 6.93
CA HIS A 119 23.30 -8.07 8.35
C HIS A 119 21.85 -7.60 8.59
N PRO A 120 20.82 -8.32 8.10
CA PRO A 120 19.42 -7.97 8.32
C PRO A 120 19.01 -7.93 9.79
N GLU A 121 19.72 -8.65 10.66
CA GLU A 121 19.54 -8.63 12.12
C GLU A 121 19.88 -7.28 12.76
N GLU A 122 20.69 -6.46 12.11
CA GLU A 122 21.06 -5.12 12.59
C GLU A 122 20.10 -4.02 12.11
N TRP A 123 19.11 -4.37 11.30
CA TRP A 123 18.16 -3.38 10.76
C TRP A 123 17.15 -2.98 11.82
N GLU A 124 16.81 -1.69 11.86
CA GLU A 124 15.64 -1.25 12.60
C GLU A 124 14.41 -1.58 11.77
N LEU A 125 13.65 -2.56 12.26
CA LEU A 125 12.30 -2.86 11.79
C LEU A 125 11.34 -1.94 12.52
#